data_AF-A0A0P7YPJ9-F1
#
_entry.id   AF-A0A0P7YPJ9-F1
#
_cell.length_a   1.000
_cell.length_b   1.000
_cell.length_c   1.000
_cell.angle_alpha   90.00
_cell.angle_beta   90.00
_cell.angle_gamma   90.00
#
_symmetry.space_group_name_H-M   'P 1'
#
loop_
_entity.id
_entity.type
_entity.pdbx_description
1 polymer ?
#
loop_
_entity_poly.entity_id
_entity_poly.type
_entity_poly.pdbx_seq_one_letter_code
_entity_poly.pdbx_strand_id
1 'polypeptide(L)' 'SQLHPEKPLERGYAIIRDPQGKALTTRVEAACETALVLQWRDGTLDVVPSGGLAPTPKPRPAPKRPGRGPAQDDLFG' A
#
# COMPACT_ATOMS: atom_id res chain seq x y z
N SER A 1 25.04 -27.57 5.08
CA SER A 1 24.82 -26.30 5.79
C SER A 1 23.35 -25.97 5.80
N GLN A 2 22.66 -26.28 6.88
CA GLN A 2 21.23 -26.04 7.06
C GLN A 2 21.07 -24.66 7.68
N LEU A 3 20.96 -23.63 6.83
CA LEU A 3 20.71 -22.27 7.28
C LEU A 3 19.25 -22.21 7.71
N HIS A 4 18.99 -22.29 9.01
CA HIS A 4 17.68 -22.08 9.60
C HIS A 4 17.19 -20.67 9.20
N PRO A 5 16.24 -20.53 8.26
CA PRO A 5 15.85 -19.24 7.70
C PRO A 5 14.92 -18.44 8.64
N GLU A 6 14.56 -19.03 9.79
CA GLU A 6 13.47 -18.54 10.65
C GLU A 6 13.96 -17.79 11.91
N LYS A 7 15.24 -17.89 12.27
CA LYS A 7 15.86 -17.10 13.36
C LYS A 7 15.91 -15.58 13.17
N PRO A 8 15.82 -15.02 11.94
CA PRO A 8 15.67 -13.58 11.80
C PRO A 8 14.36 -13.15 12.46
N LEU A 9 13.20 -13.68 12.07
CA LEU A 9 11.87 -13.11 12.32
C LEU A 9 11.52 -12.64 13.75
N GLU A 10 12.15 -13.16 14.79
CA GLU A 10 11.97 -12.73 16.19
C GLU A 10 12.58 -11.36 16.55
N ARG A 11 13.39 -10.72 15.69
CA ARG A 11 13.99 -9.38 15.96
C ARG A 11 13.25 -8.19 15.34
N GLY A 12 12.04 -8.39 14.82
CA GLY A 12 11.24 -7.32 14.18
C GLY A 12 11.36 -7.27 12.65
N TYR A 13 11.40 -8.44 12.00
CA TYR A 13 11.50 -8.52 10.54
C TYR A 13 10.15 -8.29 9.87
N ALA A 14 10.19 -7.71 8.68
CA ALA A 14 9.06 -7.57 7.79
C ALA A 14 9.21 -8.50 6.59
N ILE A 15 8.09 -9.05 6.11
CA ILE A 15 8.04 -9.68 4.79
C ILE A 15 7.88 -8.55 3.77
N ILE A 16 8.83 -8.41 2.85
CA ILE A 16 8.69 -7.48 1.73
C ILE A 16 7.85 -8.15 0.66
N ARG A 17 6.84 -7.46 0.17
CA ARG A 17 5.99 -7.89 -0.94
C ARG A 17 6.00 -6.86 -2.06
N ASP A 18 5.86 -7.34 -3.28
CA ASP A 18 5.54 -6.50 -4.43
C ASP A 18 4.06 -6.03 -4.36
N PRO A 19 3.65 -5.10 -5.24
CA PRO A 19 2.26 -4.63 -5.32
C PRO A 19 1.24 -5.73 -5.70
N GLN A 20 1.72 -6.85 -6.23
CA GLN A 20 0.92 -8.02 -6.62
C GLN A 20 0.83 -9.06 -5.48
N GLY A 21 1.50 -8.82 -4.35
CA GLY A 21 1.50 -9.67 -3.16
C GLY A 21 2.58 -10.76 -3.12
N LYS A 22 3.46 -10.85 -4.13
CA LYS A 22 4.59 -11.80 -4.15
C LYS A 22 5.63 -11.38 -3.12
N ALA A 23 6.07 -12.32 -2.29
CA ALA A 23 7.15 -12.06 -1.34
C ALA A 23 8.49 -11.93 -2.09
N LEU A 24 9.16 -10.80 -1.89
CA LEU A 24 10.50 -10.54 -2.42
C LEU A 24 11.53 -10.91 -1.35
N THR A 25 12.49 -11.75 -1.72
CA THR A 25 13.51 -12.27 -0.80
C THR A 25 14.89 -11.68 -1.06
N THR A 26 15.07 -10.96 -2.18
CA THR A 26 16.34 -10.33 -2.55
C THR A 26 16.22 -8.81 -2.64
N ARG A 27 17.32 -8.10 -2.31
CA ARG A 27 17.39 -6.64 -2.40
C ARG A 27 17.27 -6.15 -3.85
N VAL A 28 17.80 -6.90 -4.81
CA VAL A 28 17.80 -6.50 -6.23
C VAL A 28 16.39 -6.49 -6.78
N GLU A 29 15.59 -7.53 -6.49
CA GLU A 29 14.17 -7.55 -6.86
C GLU A 29 13.41 -6.40 -6.19
N ALA A 30 13.62 -6.18 -4.89
CA ALA A 30 12.98 -5.09 -4.16
C ALA A 30 13.35 -3.70 -4.71
N ALA A 31 14.59 -3.49 -5.16
CA ALA A 31 15.04 -2.22 -5.71
C ALA A 31 14.49 -1.92 -7.12
N CYS A 32 14.08 -2.94 -7.87
CA CYS A 32 13.46 -2.78 -9.18
C CYS A 32 11.99 -2.38 -9.10
N GLU A 33 11.31 -2.69 -8.00
CA GLU A 33 9.90 -2.35 -7.82
C GLU A 33 9.68 -0.87 -7.53
N THR A 34 8.58 -0.35 -8.06
CA THR A 34 8.18 1.06 -7.88
C THR A 34 7.50 1.33 -6.54
N ALA A 35 6.89 0.29 -5.95
CA ALA A 35 6.29 0.33 -4.63
C ALA A 35 6.43 -1.06 -4.00
N LEU A 36 6.63 -1.07 -2.69
CA LEU A 36 6.78 -2.28 -1.90
C LEU A 36 5.84 -2.22 -0.70
N VAL A 37 5.34 -3.37 -0.29
CA VAL A 37 4.57 -3.51 0.94
C VAL A 37 5.42 -4.26 1.93
N LEU A 38 5.78 -3.63 3.03
CA LEU A 38 6.40 -4.32 4.15
C LEU A 38 5.29 -4.80 5.06
N GLN A 39 5.26 -6.10 5.35
CA GLN A 39 4.29 -6.72 6.24
C GLN A 39 4.97 -7.14 7.54
N TRP A 40 4.54 -6.53 8.63
CA TRP A 40 4.89 -6.91 10.00
C TRP A 40 3.72 -7.70 10.62
N ARG A 41 3.93 -8.19 11.84
CA ARG A 41 2.91 -8.91 12.61
C ARG A 41 1.69 -8.04 12.94
N ASP A 42 1.87 -6.73 13.06
CA ASP A 42 0.85 -5.77 13.49
C ASP A 42 0.22 -4.98 12.34
N GLY A 43 0.76 -5.10 11.13
CA GLY A 43 0.20 -4.40 9.98
C GLY A 43 1.11 -4.39 8.76
N THR A 44 0.72 -3.57 7.79
CA THR A 44 1.45 -3.38 6.53
C THR A 44 1.81 -1.91 6.36
N LEU A 45 2.99 -1.64 5.81
CA LEU A 45 3.44 -0.30 5.43
C LEU A 45 3.81 -0.31 3.95
N ASP A 46 3.22 0.62 3.21
CA ASP A 46 3.60 0.88 1.82
C ASP A 46 4.84 1.78 1.81
N VAL A 47 5.89 1.37 1.10
CA VAL A 47 7.12 2.14 0.96
C VAL A 47 7.55 2.23 -0.50
N VAL A 48 8.33 3.26 -0.80
CA VAL A 48 8.97 3.45 -2.09
C VAL A 48 10.49 3.37 -1.90
N PRO A 49 11.20 2.44 -2.56
CA PRO A 49 12.64 2.36 -2.44
C PRO A 49 13.32 3.63 -2.98
N SER A 50 14.20 4.22 -2.17
CA SER A 50 14.93 5.44 -2.51
C SER A 50 15.91 5.18 -3.66
N GLY A 51 15.57 5.69 -4.85
CA GLY A 51 16.28 5.44 -6.11
C GLY A 51 15.37 4.87 -7.21
N GLY A 52 14.21 4.31 -6.83
CA GLY A 52 13.12 4.06 -7.76
C GLY A 52 12.46 5.37 -8.16
N LEU A 53 12.03 5.49 -9.41
CA LEU A 53 11.16 6.58 -9.84
C LEU A 53 9.93 6.61 -8.92
N ALA A 54 9.83 7.65 -8.09
CA ALA A 54 8.72 7.79 -7.15
C ALA A 54 7.38 7.69 -7.94
N PRO A 55 6.49 6.74 -7.62
CA PRO A 55 5.22 6.66 -8.30
C PRO A 55 4.44 7.93 -8.00
N THR A 56 3.98 8.60 -9.06
CA THR A 56 3.12 9.77 -8.91
C THR A 56 1.79 9.32 -8.28
N PRO A 57 1.32 9.98 -7.22
CA PRO A 57 0.06 9.61 -6.59
C PRO A 57 -1.07 9.71 -7.62
N LYS A 58 -1.79 8.61 -7.85
CA LYS A 58 -2.98 8.62 -8.70
C LYS A 58 -4.05 9.51 -8.04
N PRO A 59 -4.65 10.47 -8.77
CA PRO A 59 -5.68 11.31 -8.21
C PRO A 59 -6.86 10.45 -7.74
N ARG A 60 -7.26 10.63 -6.47
CA ARG A 60 -8.44 9.97 -5.92
C ARG A 60 -9.68 10.48 -6.66
N PRO A 61 -10.61 9.61 -7.10
CA PRO A 61 -11.85 10.06 -7.72
C PRO A 61 -12.60 11.00 -6.78
N ALA A 62 -12.98 12.17 -7.32
CA ALA A 62 -13.70 13.18 -6.55
C ALA A 62 -15.05 12.62 -6.07
N PRO A 63 -15.47 12.93 -4.83
CA PRO A 63 -16.78 12.53 -4.35
C PRO A 63 -17.87 13.11 -5.26
N LYS A 64 -18.77 12.26 -5.76
CA LYS A 64 -19.95 12.71 -6.51
C LYS A 64 -20.78 13.60 -5.59
N ARG A 65 -20.92 14.88 -5.95
CA ARG A 65 -21.86 15.78 -5.27
C ARG A 65 -23.26 15.17 -5.41
N PRO A 66 -24.03 15.00 -4.31
CA PRO A 66 -25.43 14.64 -4.42
C PRO A 66 -26.13 15.71 -5.26
N GLY A 67 -26.73 15.28 -6.37
CA GLY A 67 -27.53 16.16 -7.22
C GLY A 67 -28.64 16.75 -6.36
N ARG A 68 -28.81 18.08 -6.44
CA ARG A 68 -29.92 18.77 -5.79
C ARG A 68 -31.21 18.22 -6.40
N GLY A 69 -31.89 17.34 -5.67
CA GLY A 69 -33.25 16.89 -5.97
C GLY A 69 -34.20 18.09 -6.03
N PRO A 70 -35.39 17.92 -6.63
CA PRO A 70 -36.35 19.01 -6.84
C PRO A 70 -36.65 19.70 -5.51
N ALA A 71 -36.68 21.04 -5.56
CA ALA A 71 -36.97 21.88 -4.41
C ALA A 71 -38.29 21.41 -3.79
N GLN A 72 -38.25 21.10 -2.49
CA GLN A 72 -39.45 20.82 -1.71
C GLN A 72 -40.20 22.15 -1.62
N ASP A 73 -41.23 22.28 -2.45
CA ASP A 73 -42.17 23.41 -2.42
C ASP A 73 -42.73 23.58 -1.01
N ASP A 74 -42.81 24.84 -0.62
CA ASP A 74 -43.12 25.34 0.71
C ASP A 74 -44.38 24.67 1.29
N LEU A 75 -44.17 23.93 2.39
CA LEU A 75 -45.20 23.13 3.07
C LEU A 75 -45.69 23.84 4.35
N PHE A 76 -45.63 25.16 4.36
CA PHE A 76 -46.29 26.02 5.32
C PHE A 76 -46.89 27.22 4.56
N GLY A 77 -48.22 27.25 4.48
CA GLY A 77 -48.94 28.50 4.24
C GLY A 77 -48.85 29.45 5.43
#